data_AF-A0A1S7NY08-F1
#
_entry.id   AF-A0A1S7NY08-F1
#
_cell.length_a   1.000
_cell.length_b   1.000
_cell.length_c   1.000
_cell.angle_alpha   90.00
_cell.angle_beta   90.00
_cell.angle_gamma   90.00
#
_symmetry.space_group_name_H-M   'P 1'
#
loop_
_entity.id
_entity.type
_entity.pdbx_description
1 polymer ?
#
loop_
_entity_poly.entity_id
_entity_poly.type
_entity_poly.pdbx_seq_one_letter_code
_entity_poly.pdbx_strand_id
1 'polypeptide(L)'
;MSDPSMVQSFEAFNARFLSAEEVAKTFIAPEQYFRLVEANHTVLFGPRGSGKTTLLKMLQLRALTEWNGPNASEIRKKLAFHAIFLGTDVLWGSQLEAKCKGIADQEIELQIRRTSFRLHLAIAFLNALAEAQDEKTKTCADLERFHINLSDTKQAEIADALSEIWSVGIKTSSFVSLRVSIRKQISDLSIVIDNLKRNSSAEVPEYIKLDPMTSIANAIDVVNAIIGTPEKKWAILCDELEIAPEIIRKELFSLLRSSYHGIIFKFSLFPHTSEIIQISGDDGGSTNPSTNNDYEALNLSYPYRRSAFAFCENLLSAMVEAGGGRL
;
A
#
# COMPACT_ATOMS: atom_id res chain seq x y z
N MET A 1 -22.39 -24.67 18.17
CA MET A 1 -23.27 -23.95 17.23
C MET A 1 -22.36 -23.21 16.28
N SER A 2 -22.33 -23.62 15.01
CA SER A 2 -21.55 -22.99 13.95
C SER A 2 -22.09 -21.59 13.66
N ASP A 3 -21.20 -20.61 13.49
CA ASP A 3 -21.58 -19.26 13.07
C ASP A 3 -21.72 -19.24 11.54
N PRO A 4 -22.94 -19.13 10.97
CA PRO A 4 -23.15 -19.13 9.53
C PRO A 4 -22.43 -17.97 8.80
N SER A 5 -21.99 -16.93 9.52
CA SER A 5 -21.22 -15.82 8.95
C SER A 5 -19.78 -16.20 8.57
N MET A 6 -19.16 -17.18 9.25
CA MET A 6 -17.79 -17.61 8.95
C MET A 6 -17.72 -18.45 7.66
N VAL A 7 -18.72 -19.28 7.39
CA VAL A 7 -18.78 -20.08 6.14
C VAL A 7 -18.97 -19.17 4.92
N GLN A 8 -19.84 -18.15 5.02
CA GLN A 8 -19.98 -17.11 3.99
C GLN A 8 -18.69 -16.28 3.79
N SER A 9 -17.85 -16.15 4.82
CA SER A 9 -16.58 -15.41 4.71
C SER A 9 -15.55 -16.12 3.80
N PHE A 10 -15.62 -17.45 3.66
CA PHE A 10 -14.81 -18.20 2.68
C PHE A 10 -15.40 -18.16 1.25
N GLU A 11 -16.67 -17.80 1.09
CA GLU A 11 -17.33 -17.61 -0.21
C GLU A 11 -17.04 -16.25 -0.86
N ALA A 12 -16.42 -15.32 -0.11
CA ALA A 12 -16.02 -14.02 -0.64
C ALA A 12 -14.88 -14.17 -1.67
N PHE A 13 -15.25 -14.40 -2.92
CA PHE A 13 -14.35 -14.73 -4.03
C PHE A 13 -13.35 -13.62 -4.41
N ASN A 14 -13.47 -12.40 -3.85
CA ASN A 14 -12.60 -11.28 -4.22
C ASN A 14 -12.22 -10.41 -3.02
N ALA A 15 -10.99 -10.62 -2.54
CA ALA A 15 -10.38 -9.84 -1.44
C ALA A 15 -10.31 -8.33 -1.72
N ARG A 16 -10.47 -7.88 -2.97
CA ARG A 16 -10.53 -6.45 -3.32
C ARG A 16 -11.63 -5.71 -2.56
N PHE A 17 -12.84 -6.28 -2.48
CA PHE A 17 -14.00 -5.62 -1.88
C PHE A 17 -14.08 -5.78 -0.36
N LEU A 18 -13.30 -6.71 0.20
CA LEU A 18 -13.21 -6.92 1.64
C LEU A 18 -12.32 -5.86 2.28
N SER A 19 -12.66 -5.42 3.48
CA SER A 19 -11.74 -4.69 4.35
C SER A 19 -10.55 -5.58 4.77
N ALA A 20 -9.48 -4.96 5.28
CA ALA A 20 -8.31 -5.69 5.74
C ALA A 20 -8.65 -6.57 6.97
N GLU A 21 -9.56 -6.10 7.80
CA GLU A 21 -10.14 -6.79 8.95
C GLU A 21 -10.96 -8.01 8.54
N GLU A 22 -11.78 -7.90 7.49
CA GLU A 22 -12.54 -9.03 6.94
C GLU A 22 -11.63 -10.07 6.31
N VAL A 23 -10.59 -9.65 5.59
CA VAL A 23 -9.56 -10.55 5.06
C VAL A 23 -8.87 -11.32 6.19
N ALA A 24 -8.55 -10.65 7.30
CA ALA A 24 -7.85 -11.26 8.42
C ALA A 24 -8.61 -12.41 9.08
N LYS A 25 -9.95 -12.37 9.09
CA LYS A 25 -10.78 -13.39 9.75
C LYS A 25 -10.67 -14.78 9.12
N THR A 26 -10.43 -14.83 7.81
CA THR A 26 -10.29 -16.10 7.06
C THR A 26 -8.87 -16.31 6.54
N PHE A 27 -7.92 -15.48 6.97
CA PHE A 27 -6.57 -15.52 6.44
C PHE A 27 -5.76 -16.71 6.95
N ILE A 28 -5.23 -17.46 5.99
CA ILE A 28 -4.27 -18.54 6.21
C ILE A 28 -2.97 -18.11 5.56
N ALA A 29 -1.92 -18.01 6.36
CA ALA A 29 -0.62 -17.53 5.91
C ALA A 29 0.05 -18.56 4.97
N PRO A 30 0.26 -18.26 3.68
CA PRO A 30 1.11 -19.07 2.82
C PRO A 30 2.59 -18.78 3.11
N GLU A 31 3.49 -19.67 2.68
CA GLU A 31 4.94 -19.52 2.90
C GLU A 31 5.50 -18.17 2.42
N GLN A 32 4.99 -17.65 1.30
CA GLN A 32 5.42 -16.37 0.74
C GLN A 32 5.11 -15.18 1.67
N TYR A 33 4.10 -15.30 2.54
CA TYR A 33 3.75 -14.25 3.49
C TYR A 33 4.86 -14.01 4.53
N PHE A 34 5.52 -15.07 4.98
CA PHE A 34 6.61 -14.97 5.95
C PHE A 34 7.85 -14.21 5.42
N ARG A 35 8.06 -14.27 4.09
CA ARG A 35 9.07 -13.49 3.38
C ARG A 35 8.59 -12.05 3.15
N LEU A 36 7.32 -11.88 2.81
CA LEU A 36 6.73 -10.56 2.56
C LEU A 36 6.81 -9.62 3.77
N VAL A 37 6.74 -10.15 4.99
CA VAL A 37 6.82 -9.40 6.27
C VAL A 37 8.22 -8.84 6.55
N GLU A 38 9.26 -9.30 5.87
CA GLU A 38 10.63 -8.82 6.05
C GLU A 38 10.81 -7.34 5.69
N ALA A 39 11.79 -6.68 6.31
CA ALA A 39 12.07 -5.25 6.14
C ALA A 39 12.91 -4.93 4.89
N ASN A 40 12.62 -5.58 3.76
CA ASN A 40 13.26 -5.43 2.46
C ASN A 40 12.26 -4.99 1.39
N HIS A 41 12.74 -4.43 0.28
CA HIS A 41 11.90 -4.22 -0.89
C HIS A 41 11.41 -5.56 -1.44
N THR A 42 10.15 -5.64 -1.86
CA THR A 42 9.56 -6.88 -2.39
C THR A 42 8.65 -6.61 -3.57
N VAL A 43 8.76 -7.43 -4.61
CA VAL A 43 7.87 -7.45 -5.77
C VAL A 43 7.13 -8.78 -5.82
N LEU A 44 5.83 -8.73 -5.59
CA LEU A 44 4.90 -9.85 -5.59
C LEU A 44 4.23 -9.96 -6.96
N PHE A 45 4.32 -11.13 -7.59
CA PHE A 45 3.71 -11.36 -8.90
C PHE A 45 3.00 -12.71 -9.00
N GLY A 46 1.95 -12.76 -9.80
CA GLY A 46 1.13 -13.95 -10.01
C GLY A 46 -0.19 -13.64 -10.71
N PRO A 47 -0.91 -14.66 -11.20
CA PRO A 47 -2.17 -14.46 -11.93
C PRO A 47 -3.24 -13.79 -11.06
N ARG A 48 -4.33 -13.35 -11.68
CA ARG A 48 -5.51 -12.86 -10.94
C ARG A 48 -6.04 -13.98 -10.05
N GLY A 49 -6.47 -13.62 -8.84
CA GLY A 49 -6.92 -14.59 -7.83
C GLY A 49 -5.80 -15.31 -7.07
N SER A 50 -4.52 -15.02 -7.34
CA SER A 50 -3.39 -15.66 -6.61
C SER A 50 -3.19 -15.15 -5.17
N GLY A 51 -4.07 -14.28 -4.66
CA GLY A 51 -4.00 -13.76 -3.29
C GLY A 51 -3.08 -12.55 -3.07
N LYS A 52 -2.59 -11.86 -4.12
CA LYS A 52 -1.69 -10.70 -3.96
C LYS A 52 -2.25 -9.59 -3.05
N THR A 53 -3.45 -9.13 -3.36
CA THR A 53 -4.17 -8.13 -2.56
C THR A 53 -4.38 -8.59 -1.12
N THR A 54 -4.74 -9.86 -0.93
CA THR A 54 -4.89 -10.49 0.40
C THR A 54 -3.59 -10.36 1.20
N LEU A 55 -2.46 -10.73 0.59
CA LEU A 55 -1.16 -10.68 1.26
C LEU A 55 -0.73 -9.25 1.61
N LEU A 56 -0.96 -8.27 0.74
CA LEU A 56 -0.64 -6.88 1.05
C LEU A 56 -1.57 -6.29 2.13
N LYS A 57 -2.88 -6.58 2.09
CA LYS A 57 -3.83 -6.16 3.14
C LYS A 57 -3.45 -6.71 4.52
N MET A 58 -2.93 -7.93 4.56
CA MET A 58 -2.49 -8.55 5.82
C MET A 58 -1.27 -7.88 6.47
N LEU A 59 -0.52 -7.03 5.75
CA LEU A 59 0.55 -6.22 6.35
C LEU A 59 0.04 -5.01 7.13
N GLN A 60 -1.24 -4.66 7.01
CA GLN A 60 -1.84 -3.50 7.68
C GLN A 60 -2.12 -3.79 9.15
N LEU A 61 -1.98 -2.77 10.01
CA LEU A 61 -2.17 -2.93 11.46
C LEU A 61 -3.57 -3.43 11.79
N ARG A 62 -4.60 -2.86 11.14
CA ARG A 62 -5.99 -3.28 11.32
C ARG A 62 -6.28 -4.74 10.96
N ALA A 63 -5.58 -5.30 9.95
CA ALA A 63 -5.69 -6.74 9.67
C ALA A 63 -5.03 -7.54 10.78
N LEU A 64 -3.82 -7.13 11.17
CA LEU A 64 -3.03 -7.84 12.18
C LEU A 64 -3.69 -7.83 13.55
N THR A 65 -4.43 -6.78 13.93
CA THR A 65 -5.20 -6.72 15.19
C THR A 65 -6.34 -7.74 15.23
N GLU A 66 -6.94 -8.05 14.09
CA GLU A 66 -8.10 -8.97 13.97
C GLU A 66 -7.68 -10.42 13.65
N TRP A 67 -6.43 -10.63 13.24
CA TRP A 67 -5.95 -11.94 12.84
C TRP A 67 -5.62 -12.85 14.03
N ASN A 68 -6.37 -13.95 14.18
CA ASN A 68 -6.18 -14.93 15.27
C ASN A 68 -5.59 -16.26 14.79
N GLY A 69 -4.92 -16.27 13.64
CA GLY A 69 -4.31 -17.48 13.08
C GLY A 69 -3.11 -17.99 13.90
N PRO A 70 -2.66 -19.24 13.66
CA PRO A 70 -1.60 -19.89 14.44
C PRO A 70 -0.26 -19.12 14.42
N ASN A 71 0.05 -18.45 13.31
CA ASN A 71 1.28 -17.66 13.15
C ASN A 71 1.11 -16.17 13.50
N ALA A 72 -0.04 -15.74 14.04
CA ALA A 72 -0.33 -14.33 14.22
C ALA A 72 0.67 -13.62 15.15
N SER A 73 0.94 -14.16 16.34
CA SER A 73 1.91 -13.55 17.28
C SER A 73 3.34 -13.53 16.70
N GLU A 74 3.76 -14.60 16.02
CA GLU A 74 5.08 -14.64 15.39
C GLU A 74 5.24 -13.53 14.35
N ILE A 75 4.28 -13.39 13.44
CA ILE A 75 4.29 -12.35 12.41
C ILE A 75 4.22 -10.95 13.03
N ARG A 76 3.34 -10.74 14.02
CA ARG A 76 3.23 -9.46 14.72
C ARG A 76 4.55 -9.07 15.35
N LYS A 77 5.34 -10.00 15.91
CA LYS A 77 6.69 -9.72 16.45
C LYS A 77 7.71 -9.41 15.36
N LYS A 78 7.62 -10.11 14.23
CA LYS A 78 8.58 -10.02 13.12
C LYS A 78 8.45 -8.75 12.30
N LEU A 79 7.24 -8.23 12.09
CA LEU A 79 7.00 -7.03 11.29
C LEU A 79 7.87 -5.85 11.79
N ALA A 80 8.52 -5.08 10.92
CA ALA A 80 9.43 -4.02 11.37
C ALA A 80 9.12 -2.65 10.78
N PHE A 81 7.90 -2.45 10.28
CA PHE A 81 7.49 -1.22 9.60
C PHE A 81 6.00 -0.92 9.75
N HIS A 82 5.62 0.34 9.58
CA HIS A 82 4.24 0.77 9.37
C HIS A 82 3.84 0.59 7.90
N ALA A 83 2.64 0.09 7.62
CA ALA A 83 2.16 -0.10 6.26
C ALA A 83 1.33 1.09 5.76
N ILE A 84 1.76 1.70 4.65
CA ILE A 84 1.00 2.67 3.86
C ILE A 84 0.39 1.92 2.68
N PHE A 85 -0.86 1.48 2.84
CA PHE A 85 -1.54 0.72 1.80
C PHE A 85 -2.16 1.64 0.74
N LEU A 86 -1.68 1.50 -0.49
CA LEU A 86 -2.16 2.20 -1.68
C LEU A 86 -2.75 1.17 -2.66
N GLY A 87 -4.07 1.04 -2.67
CA GLY A 87 -4.78 0.29 -3.71
C GLY A 87 -4.71 1.05 -5.03
N THR A 88 -4.24 0.44 -6.12
CA THR A 88 -4.13 1.16 -7.40
C THR A 88 -5.45 1.34 -8.14
N ASP A 89 -6.58 0.81 -7.66
CA ASP A 89 -7.88 1.25 -8.15
C ASP A 89 -8.19 2.71 -7.76
N VAL A 90 -7.53 3.18 -6.69
CA VAL A 90 -7.42 4.58 -6.28
C VAL A 90 -6.34 5.33 -7.08
N LEU A 91 -5.46 4.64 -7.81
CA LEU A 91 -4.63 5.26 -8.84
C LEU A 91 -5.46 5.31 -10.12
N TRP A 92 -6.12 6.45 -10.32
CA TRP A 92 -7.03 6.82 -11.41
C TRP A 92 -6.41 6.78 -12.82
N GLY A 93 -5.51 5.83 -13.09
CA GLY A 93 -4.79 5.63 -14.33
C GLY A 93 -5.70 5.88 -15.51
N SER A 94 -6.81 5.16 -15.65
CA SER A 94 -7.70 5.31 -16.81
C SER A 94 -8.50 6.62 -16.88
N GLN A 95 -9.08 7.10 -15.77
CA GLN A 95 -9.92 8.30 -15.80
C GLN A 95 -9.11 9.58 -15.92
N LEU A 96 -8.00 9.68 -15.18
CA LEU A 96 -7.11 10.83 -15.26
C LEU A 96 -6.33 10.79 -16.58
N GLU A 97 -5.91 9.63 -17.07
CA GLU A 97 -5.27 9.50 -18.39
C GLU A 97 -6.19 9.95 -19.51
N ALA A 98 -7.45 9.51 -19.52
CA ALA A 98 -8.41 9.98 -20.50
C ALA A 98 -8.66 11.49 -20.38
N LYS A 99 -8.70 12.03 -19.15
CA LYS A 99 -8.86 13.46 -18.91
C LYS A 99 -7.62 14.26 -19.32
N CYS A 100 -6.41 13.75 -19.16
CA CYS A 100 -5.18 14.42 -19.53
C CYS A 100 -4.96 14.51 -21.05
N LYS A 101 -5.54 13.58 -21.83
CA LYS A 101 -5.48 13.63 -23.30
C LYS A 101 -5.99 14.98 -23.83
N GLY A 102 -5.15 15.68 -24.57
CA GLY A 102 -5.46 17.00 -25.14
C GLY A 102 -4.81 18.18 -24.40
N ILE A 103 -4.06 17.94 -23.33
CA ILE A 103 -3.10 18.92 -22.82
C ILE A 103 -1.94 19.01 -23.83
N ALA A 104 -1.59 20.23 -24.24
CA ALA A 104 -0.56 20.45 -25.26
C ALA A 104 0.87 20.17 -24.75
N ASP A 105 1.12 20.48 -23.48
CA ASP A 105 2.41 20.32 -22.83
C ASP A 105 2.49 18.97 -22.10
N GLN A 106 3.36 18.09 -22.60
CA GLN A 106 3.56 16.74 -22.05
C GLN A 106 4.19 16.75 -20.65
N GLU A 107 5.02 17.73 -20.32
CA GLU A 107 5.61 17.84 -19.00
C GLU A 107 4.55 18.22 -17.97
N ILE A 108 3.68 19.19 -18.29
CA ILE A 108 2.56 19.54 -17.42
C ILE A 108 1.60 18.35 -17.25
N GLU A 109 1.35 17.61 -18.34
CA GLU A 109 0.55 16.38 -18.28
C GLU A 109 1.14 15.37 -17.29
N LEU A 110 2.45 15.16 -17.33
CA LEU A 110 3.17 14.28 -16.43
C LEU A 110 3.09 14.76 -14.98
N GLN A 111 3.32 16.05 -14.73
CA GLN A 111 3.26 16.64 -13.39
C GLN A 111 1.86 16.52 -12.77
N ILE A 112 0.79 16.64 -13.56
CA ILE A 112 -0.59 16.39 -13.10
C ILE A 112 -0.77 14.93 -12.68
N ARG A 113 -0.23 13.98 -13.45
CA ARG A 113 -0.30 12.55 -13.11
C ARG A 113 0.45 12.23 -11.83
N ARG A 114 1.67 12.76 -11.68
CA ARG A 114 2.47 12.66 -10.43
C ARG A 114 1.74 13.29 -9.25
N THR A 115 1.13 14.45 -9.44
CA THR A 115 0.34 15.12 -8.40
C THR A 115 -0.83 14.27 -7.93
N SER A 116 -1.58 13.66 -8.86
CA SER A 116 -2.65 12.73 -8.47
C SER A 116 -2.11 11.56 -7.66
N PHE A 117 -1.00 10.93 -8.09
CA PHE A 117 -0.35 9.88 -7.32
C PHE A 117 0.04 10.35 -5.90
N ARG A 118 0.69 11.52 -5.78
CA ARG A 118 1.07 12.13 -4.49
C ARG A 118 -0.13 12.33 -3.57
N LEU A 119 -1.23 12.91 -4.06
CA LEU A 119 -2.40 13.20 -3.24
C LEU A 119 -3.05 11.92 -2.70
N HIS A 120 -3.08 10.85 -3.49
CA HIS A 120 -3.57 9.55 -3.02
C HIS A 120 -2.61 8.89 -2.02
N LEU A 121 -1.30 9.02 -2.24
CA LEU A 121 -0.29 8.58 -1.29
C LEU A 121 -0.40 9.33 0.05
N ALA A 122 -0.66 10.64 0.03
CA ALA A 122 -0.92 11.43 1.24
C ALA A 122 -2.18 10.96 1.99
N ILE A 123 -3.26 10.64 1.29
CA ILE A 123 -4.46 10.03 1.91
C ILE A 123 -4.15 8.66 2.51
N ALA A 124 -3.40 7.81 1.81
CA ALA A 124 -2.99 6.51 2.30
C ALA A 124 -2.11 6.64 3.56
N PHE A 125 -1.22 7.62 3.60
CA PHE A 125 -0.40 7.92 4.77
C PHE A 125 -1.26 8.36 5.97
N LEU A 126 -2.23 9.27 5.76
CA LEU A 126 -3.17 9.65 6.82
C LEU A 126 -4.02 8.47 7.32
N ASN A 127 -4.34 7.48 6.47
CA ASN A 127 -5.00 6.26 6.91
C ASN A 127 -4.07 5.42 7.79
N ALA A 128 -2.81 5.25 7.40
CA ALA A 128 -1.83 4.52 8.20
C ALA A 128 -1.59 5.18 9.58
N LEU A 129 -1.60 6.51 9.66
CA LEU A 129 -1.57 7.24 10.92
C LEU A 129 -2.82 7.03 11.78
N ALA A 130 -3.99 6.94 11.17
CA ALA A 130 -5.23 6.63 11.88
C ALA A 130 -5.20 5.19 12.44
N GLU A 131 -4.75 4.22 11.64
CA GLU A 131 -4.55 2.83 12.07
C GLU A 131 -3.55 2.72 13.24
N ALA A 132 -2.48 3.52 13.19
CA ALA A 132 -1.48 3.56 14.25
C ALA A 132 -1.99 4.21 15.56
N GLN A 133 -3.02 5.06 15.50
CA GLN A 133 -3.64 5.67 16.70
C GLN A 133 -4.80 4.84 17.26
N ASP A 134 -5.18 3.75 16.59
CA ASP A 134 -6.31 2.93 17.02
C ASP A 134 -6.00 2.22 18.35
N GLU A 135 -6.95 2.26 19.29
CA GLU A 135 -6.81 1.62 20.60
C GLU A 135 -6.69 0.09 20.49
N LYS A 136 -7.19 -0.52 19.41
CA LYS A 136 -6.96 -1.94 19.10
C LYS A 136 -5.48 -2.22 18.84
N THR A 137 -4.77 -1.31 18.17
CA THR A 137 -3.32 -1.43 17.96
C THR A 137 -2.56 -1.38 19.29
N LYS A 138 -3.02 -0.54 20.23
CA LYS A 138 -2.44 -0.42 21.57
C LYS A 138 -2.68 -1.64 22.46
N THR A 139 -3.85 -2.24 22.36
CA THR A 139 -4.29 -3.35 23.23
C THR A 139 -3.91 -4.72 22.69
N CYS A 140 -3.61 -4.82 21.38
CA CYS A 140 -3.16 -6.06 20.76
C CYS A 140 -1.69 -6.33 21.09
N ALA A 141 -1.46 -7.45 21.78
CA ALA A 141 -0.11 -7.90 22.13
C ALA A 141 0.81 -7.96 20.90
N ASP A 142 2.06 -7.57 21.12
CA ASP A 142 3.11 -7.41 20.12
C ASP A 142 2.90 -6.14 19.25
N LEU A 143 1.67 -5.73 18.93
CA LEU A 143 1.43 -4.54 18.11
C LEU A 143 1.52 -3.21 18.86
N GLU A 144 1.60 -3.21 20.20
CA GLU A 144 1.65 -1.97 21.00
C GLU A 144 2.80 -1.03 20.60
N ARG A 145 3.91 -1.58 20.10
CA ARG A 145 5.08 -0.82 19.61
C ARG A 145 4.80 0.03 18.36
N PHE A 146 3.75 -0.32 17.61
CA PHE A 146 3.32 0.43 16.44
C PHE A 146 2.31 1.52 16.80
N HIS A 147 1.71 1.46 17.99
CA HIS A 147 0.76 2.47 18.43
C HIS A 147 1.44 3.84 18.56
N ILE A 148 0.77 4.88 18.06
CA ILE A 148 1.21 6.27 18.15
C ILE A 148 0.21 7.00 19.04
N ASN A 149 0.66 7.43 20.22
CA ASN A 149 -0.14 8.27 21.09
C ASN A 149 0.07 9.75 20.74
N LEU A 150 -0.91 10.38 20.09
CA LEU A 150 -0.88 11.80 19.76
C LEU A 150 -1.78 12.58 20.73
N SER A 151 -1.21 13.59 21.40
CA SER A 151 -2.02 14.64 22.01
C SER A 151 -2.59 15.56 20.92
N ASP A 152 -3.65 16.31 21.23
CA ASP A 152 -4.21 17.30 20.32
C ASP A 152 -3.17 18.30 19.80
N THR A 153 -2.22 18.68 20.66
CA THR A 153 -1.11 19.58 20.30
C THR A 153 -0.15 18.96 19.28
N LYS A 154 0.28 17.71 19.48
CA LYS A 154 1.14 17.00 18.52
C LYS A 154 0.41 16.72 17.22
N GLN A 155 -0.87 16.40 17.29
CA GLN A 155 -1.69 16.19 16.10
C GLN A 155 -1.81 17.47 15.28
N ALA A 156 -2.02 18.62 15.93
CA ALA A 156 -2.03 19.92 15.28
C ALA A 156 -0.68 20.26 14.63
N GLU A 157 0.42 20.04 15.37
CA GLU A 157 1.79 20.25 14.87
C GLU A 157 2.08 19.40 13.62
N ILE A 158 1.75 18.11 13.64
CA ILE A 158 1.86 17.24 12.46
C ILE A 158 0.96 17.76 11.34
N ALA A 159 -0.26 18.16 11.64
CA ALA A 159 -1.20 18.60 10.61
C ALA A 159 -0.72 19.87 9.89
N ASP A 160 -0.14 20.82 10.62
CA ASP A 160 0.44 22.04 10.05
C ASP A 160 1.67 21.73 9.21
N ALA A 161 2.59 20.90 9.73
CA ALA A 161 3.79 20.53 8.97
C ALA A 161 3.46 19.76 7.68
N LEU A 162 2.49 18.84 7.71
CA LEU A 162 2.02 18.13 6.52
C LEU A 162 1.28 19.06 5.54
N SER A 163 0.57 20.07 6.04
CA SER A 163 -0.09 21.10 5.22
C SER A 163 0.94 21.88 4.41
N GLU A 164 2.07 22.24 5.02
CA GLU A 164 3.19 22.90 4.33
C GLU A 164 3.85 21.97 3.30
N ILE A 165 4.25 20.77 3.71
CA ILE A 165 4.94 19.79 2.83
C ILE A 165 4.10 19.47 1.60
N TRP A 166 2.79 19.33 1.75
CA TRP A 166 1.90 18.99 0.64
C TRP A 166 1.32 20.20 -0.09
N SER A 167 1.64 21.41 0.37
CA SER A 167 1.09 22.68 -0.13
C SER A 167 -0.44 22.67 -0.15
N VAL A 168 -1.05 22.22 0.95
CA VAL A 168 -2.50 22.05 1.11
C VAL A 168 -3.00 23.08 2.12
N GLY A 169 -3.83 24.03 1.71
CA GLY A 169 -4.43 24.99 2.65
C GLY A 169 -5.46 24.32 3.57
N ILE A 170 -5.21 24.29 4.87
CA ILE A 170 -6.15 23.79 5.88
C ILE A 170 -6.81 24.93 6.64
N LYS A 171 -8.06 24.71 7.09
CA LYS A 171 -8.80 25.70 7.90
C LYS A 171 -8.53 25.54 9.39
N THR A 172 -8.21 24.32 9.80
CA THR A 172 -7.87 23.97 11.18
C THR A 172 -6.74 22.95 11.18
N SER A 173 -5.85 23.03 12.16
CA SER A 173 -4.71 22.12 12.36
C SER A 173 -5.19 20.73 12.80
N SER A 174 -5.71 19.95 11.87
CA SER A 174 -6.28 18.62 12.12
C SER A 174 -6.15 17.69 10.92
N PHE A 175 -6.04 16.38 11.17
CA PHE A 175 -6.01 15.38 10.10
C PHE A 175 -7.32 15.34 9.29
N VAL A 176 -8.44 15.72 9.91
CA VAL A 176 -9.73 15.84 9.22
C VAL A 176 -9.68 16.98 8.20
N SER A 177 -9.20 18.17 8.60
CA SER A 177 -9.05 19.29 7.67
C SER A 177 -8.05 18.99 6.55
N LEU A 178 -6.92 18.34 6.84
CA LEU A 178 -5.98 17.88 5.82
C LEU A 178 -6.64 16.97 4.79
N ARG A 179 -7.37 15.95 5.25
CA ARG A 179 -8.07 14.99 4.38
C ARG A 179 -9.08 15.69 3.47
N VAL A 180 -9.84 16.65 4.01
CA VAL A 180 -10.80 17.44 3.22
C VAL A 180 -10.08 18.29 2.17
N SER A 181 -9.02 18.99 2.55
CA SER A 181 -8.28 19.86 1.65
C SER A 181 -7.51 19.09 0.57
N ILE A 182 -6.96 17.91 0.87
CA ILE A 182 -6.36 17.01 -0.14
C ILE A 182 -7.41 16.53 -1.14
N ARG A 183 -8.60 16.11 -0.67
CA ARG A 183 -9.72 15.70 -1.55
C ARG A 183 -10.21 16.84 -2.43
N LYS A 184 -10.20 18.07 -1.90
CA LYS A 184 -10.47 19.26 -2.69
C LYS A 184 -9.42 19.43 -3.80
N GLN A 185 -8.12 19.35 -3.48
CA GLN A 185 -7.06 19.43 -4.50
C GLN A 185 -7.20 18.35 -5.58
N ILE A 186 -7.58 17.10 -5.23
CA ILE A 186 -7.85 16.04 -6.21
C ILE A 186 -8.97 16.46 -7.17
N SER A 187 -10.03 17.10 -6.66
CA SER A 187 -11.13 17.60 -7.47
C SER A 187 -10.70 18.78 -8.34
N ASP A 188 -9.90 19.70 -7.79
CA ASP A 188 -9.36 20.88 -8.47
C ASP A 188 -8.45 20.49 -9.65
N LEU A 189 -7.82 19.31 -9.65
CA LEU A 189 -7.07 18.79 -10.81
C LEU A 189 -7.93 18.75 -12.08
N SER A 190 -9.23 18.42 -11.99
CA SER A 190 -10.09 18.41 -13.18
C SER A 190 -10.28 19.82 -13.75
N ILE A 191 -10.36 20.84 -12.88
CA ILE A 191 -10.47 22.25 -13.29
C ILE A 191 -9.18 22.69 -14.00
N VAL A 192 -8.02 22.32 -13.44
CA VAL A 192 -6.71 22.63 -14.03
C VAL A 192 -6.57 21.99 -15.42
N ILE A 193 -6.92 20.70 -15.55
CA ILE A 193 -6.89 19.98 -16.82
C ILE A 193 -7.77 20.66 -17.86
N ASP A 194 -9.01 20.99 -17.50
CA ASP A 194 -9.97 21.63 -18.42
C ASP A 194 -9.50 23.01 -18.87
N ASN A 195 -8.87 23.78 -17.98
CA ASN A 195 -8.31 25.09 -18.31
C ASN A 195 -7.13 24.97 -19.28
N LEU A 196 -6.22 24.02 -19.03
CA LEU A 196 -5.06 23.76 -19.90
C LEU A 196 -5.46 23.27 -21.30
N LYS A 197 -6.55 22.52 -21.40
CA LYS A 197 -7.12 22.10 -22.69
C LYS A 197 -7.68 23.26 -23.50
N ARG A 198 -8.30 24.24 -22.84
CA ARG A 198 -8.86 25.43 -23.50
C ARG A 198 -7.79 26.46 -23.82
N ASN A 199 -6.79 26.59 -22.95
CA ASN A 199 -5.70 27.54 -23.08
C ASN A 199 -4.41 26.90 -22.55
N SER A 200 -3.47 26.59 -23.45
CA SER A 200 -2.18 25.99 -23.08
C SER A 200 -1.31 26.87 -22.17
N SER A 201 -1.60 28.17 -22.10
CA SER A 201 -0.92 29.13 -21.21
C SER A 201 -1.69 29.38 -19.91
N ALA A 202 -2.70 28.57 -19.59
CA ALA A 202 -3.42 28.67 -18.33
C ALA A 202 -2.47 28.49 -17.13
N GLU A 203 -2.76 29.20 -16.04
CA GLU A 203 -1.97 29.12 -14.81
C GLU A 203 -2.02 27.71 -14.22
N VAL A 204 -0.84 27.18 -13.88
CA VAL A 204 -0.67 25.87 -13.24
C VAL A 204 -0.31 26.09 -11.77
N PRO A 205 -1.16 25.64 -10.83
CA PRO A 205 -0.86 25.76 -9.41
C PRO A 205 0.49 25.15 -9.03
N GLU A 206 1.21 25.80 -8.10
CA GLU A 206 2.56 25.39 -7.70
C GLU A 206 2.62 23.98 -7.12
N TYR A 207 1.57 23.57 -6.40
CA TYR A 207 1.46 22.22 -5.84
C TYR A 207 1.51 21.12 -6.91
N ILE A 208 1.35 21.42 -8.21
CA ILE A 208 1.46 20.43 -9.29
C ILE A 208 2.91 19.99 -9.52
N LYS A 209 3.88 20.81 -9.10
CA LYS A 209 5.31 20.56 -9.33
C LYS A 209 5.98 19.73 -8.24
N LEU A 210 5.28 19.42 -7.14
CA LEU A 210 5.89 18.69 -6.02
C LEU A 210 6.07 17.21 -6.37
N ASP A 211 7.29 16.74 -6.15
CA ASP A 211 7.66 15.34 -6.32
C ASP A 211 6.96 14.44 -5.29
N PRO A 212 6.29 13.34 -5.70
CA PRO A 212 5.56 12.48 -4.78
C PRO A 212 6.42 11.84 -3.71
N MET A 213 7.64 11.42 -4.07
CA MET A 213 8.50 10.64 -3.18
C MET A 213 9.17 11.50 -2.13
N THR A 214 9.67 12.67 -2.54
CA THR A 214 10.18 13.69 -1.63
C THR A 214 9.08 14.14 -0.65
N SER A 215 7.85 14.31 -1.15
CA SER A 215 6.71 14.71 -0.31
C SER A 215 6.36 13.68 0.78
N ILE A 216 6.37 12.38 0.45
CA ILE A 216 6.08 11.33 1.44
C ILE A 216 7.27 11.07 2.36
N ALA A 217 8.50 11.16 1.87
CA ALA A 217 9.71 11.00 2.69
C ALA A 217 9.77 12.09 3.76
N ASN A 218 9.62 13.36 3.37
CA ASN A 218 9.59 14.47 4.32
C ASN A 218 8.44 14.33 5.34
N ALA A 219 7.28 13.84 4.90
CA ALA A 219 6.14 13.59 5.79
C ALA A 219 6.44 12.50 6.83
N ILE A 220 7.07 11.40 6.40
CA ILE A 220 7.51 10.31 7.29
C ILE A 220 8.53 10.85 8.30
N ASP A 221 9.54 11.58 7.84
CA ASP A 221 10.61 12.11 8.69
C ASP A 221 10.08 13.07 9.75
N VAL A 222 9.20 14.01 9.35
CA VAL A 222 8.57 14.97 10.28
C VAL A 222 7.70 14.25 11.31
N VAL A 223 6.87 13.30 10.87
CA VAL A 223 6.04 12.52 11.81
C VAL A 223 6.93 11.75 12.78
N ASN A 224 7.93 11.02 12.27
CA ASN A 224 8.87 10.24 13.08
C ASN A 224 9.60 11.12 14.11
N ALA A 225 9.99 12.34 13.73
CA ALA A 225 10.60 13.30 14.63
C ALA A 225 9.64 13.75 15.75
N ILE A 226 8.41 14.15 15.42
CA ILE A 226 7.41 14.64 16.39
C ILE A 226 6.98 13.54 17.39
N ILE A 227 6.88 12.29 16.91
CA ILE A 227 6.53 11.14 17.76
C ILE A 227 7.73 10.58 18.54
N GLY A 228 8.95 11.04 18.26
CA GLY A 228 10.18 10.64 18.95
C GLY A 228 10.74 9.28 18.53
N THR A 229 10.47 8.83 17.30
CA THR A 229 10.98 7.57 16.73
C THR A 229 11.59 7.80 15.33
N PRO A 230 12.75 8.48 15.23
CA PRO A 230 13.35 8.86 13.94
C PRO A 230 13.68 7.65 13.04
N GLU A 231 14.12 6.53 13.62
CA GLU A 231 14.55 5.33 12.89
C GLU A 231 13.38 4.43 12.41
N LYS A 232 12.14 4.87 12.61
CA LYS A 232 10.96 4.04 12.36
C LYS A 232 10.70 3.89 10.87
N LYS A 233 10.70 2.64 10.39
CA LYS A 233 10.51 2.32 8.97
C LYS A 233 9.04 2.32 8.58
N TRP A 234 8.78 2.71 7.34
CA TRP A 234 7.47 2.69 6.71
C TRP A 234 7.55 1.93 5.39
N ALA A 235 6.57 1.07 5.11
CA ALA A 235 6.44 0.37 3.84
C ALA A 235 5.30 0.94 3.02
N ILE A 236 5.59 1.39 1.80
CA ILE A 236 4.60 1.77 0.80
C ILE A 236 4.18 0.50 0.06
N LEU A 237 2.92 0.10 0.24
CA LEU A 237 2.34 -1.08 -0.37
C LEU A 237 1.53 -0.64 -1.59
N CYS A 238 2.01 -0.93 -2.79
CA CYS A 238 1.29 -0.63 -4.04
C CYS A 238 0.62 -1.89 -4.55
N ASP A 239 -0.69 -2.00 -4.37
CA ASP A 239 -1.47 -3.16 -4.82
C ASP A 239 -2.08 -2.97 -6.21
N GLU A 240 -2.05 -3.99 -7.07
CA GLU A 240 -2.50 -3.94 -8.49
C GLU A 240 -1.69 -2.91 -9.33
N LEU A 241 -0.38 -2.81 -9.11
CA LEU A 241 0.47 -1.77 -9.73
C LEU A 241 0.45 -1.80 -11.27
N GLU A 242 0.05 -2.91 -11.90
CA GLU A 242 -0.12 -2.98 -13.35
C GLU A 242 -1.16 -2.00 -13.91
N ILE A 243 -2.09 -1.52 -13.08
CA ILE A 243 -3.12 -0.53 -13.45
C ILE A 243 -2.56 0.90 -13.45
N ALA A 244 -1.47 1.15 -12.72
CA ALA A 244 -0.88 2.47 -12.65
C ALA A 244 -0.26 2.88 -14.00
N PRO A 245 -0.23 4.19 -14.33
CA PRO A 245 0.44 4.69 -15.52
C PRO A 245 1.89 4.22 -15.61
N GLU A 246 2.35 3.85 -16.80
CA GLU A 246 3.69 3.28 -17.03
C GLU A 246 4.81 4.17 -16.46
N ILE A 247 4.68 5.49 -16.59
CA ILE A 247 5.67 6.43 -16.06
C ILE A 247 5.82 6.34 -14.54
N ILE A 248 4.70 6.24 -13.81
CA ILE A 248 4.70 6.07 -12.35
C ILE A 248 5.30 4.71 -11.98
N ARG A 249 4.99 3.65 -12.74
CA ARG A 249 5.61 2.34 -12.51
C ARG A 249 7.12 2.40 -12.69
N LYS A 250 7.61 2.98 -13.78
CA LYS A 250 9.06 3.13 -14.04
C LYS A 250 9.77 3.91 -12.93
N GLU A 251 9.16 5.00 -12.48
CA GLU A 251 9.66 5.78 -11.34
C GLU A 251 9.70 4.93 -10.06
N LEU A 252 8.61 4.26 -9.70
CA LEU A 252 8.58 3.41 -8.52
C LEU A 252 9.59 2.25 -8.56
N PHE A 253 9.82 1.66 -9.74
CA PHE A 253 10.82 0.62 -9.93
C PHE A 253 12.25 1.14 -9.85
N SER A 254 12.52 2.36 -10.33
CA SER A 254 13.85 2.95 -10.18
C SER A 254 14.18 3.21 -8.71
N LEU A 255 13.16 3.46 -7.88
CA LEU A 255 13.33 3.66 -6.45
C LEU A 255 13.75 2.41 -5.69
N LEU A 256 13.45 1.20 -6.20
CA LEU A 256 13.87 -0.05 -5.58
C LEU A 256 15.39 -0.20 -5.50
N ARG A 257 16.12 0.49 -6.38
CA ARG A 257 17.59 0.56 -6.40
C ARG A 257 18.14 1.78 -5.65
N SER A 258 17.27 2.68 -5.21
CA SER A 258 17.64 3.94 -4.58
C SER A 258 17.49 3.88 -3.07
N SER A 259 18.40 4.51 -2.35
CA SER A 259 18.47 4.47 -0.88
C SER A 259 17.60 5.55 -0.23
N TYR A 260 16.27 5.46 -0.37
CA TYR A 260 15.38 6.18 0.55
C TYR A 260 15.45 5.50 1.92
N HIS A 261 16.37 5.96 2.77
CA HIS A 261 16.53 5.44 4.12
C HIS A 261 15.20 5.53 4.87
N GLY A 262 14.75 4.40 5.43
CA GLY A 262 13.48 4.33 6.19
C GLY A 262 12.24 3.97 5.38
N ILE A 263 12.29 3.97 4.04
CA ILE A 263 11.14 3.58 3.19
C ILE A 263 11.38 2.20 2.57
N ILE A 264 10.39 1.33 2.73
CA ILE A 264 10.33 0.01 2.11
C ILE A 264 9.25 0.03 1.03
N PHE A 265 9.44 -0.74 -0.04
CA PHE A 265 8.46 -0.85 -1.12
C PHE A 265 7.98 -2.28 -1.24
N LYS A 266 6.66 -2.48 -1.28
CA LYS A 266 6.04 -3.78 -1.50
C LYS A 266 5.06 -3.64 -2.67
N PHE A 267 5.41 -4.18 -3.83
CA PHE A 267 4.61 -4.05 -5.05
C PHE A 267 3.87 -5.34 -5.38
N SER A 268 2.64 -5.24 -5.87
CA SER A 268 1.83 -6.35 -6.39
C SER A 268 1.57 -6.11 -7.88
N LEU A 269 1.90 -7.10 -8.73
CA LEU A 269 1.85 -7.00 -10.19
C LEU A 269 1.36 -8.27 -10.86
N PHE A 270 0.95 -8.14 -12.12
CA PHE A 270 0.68 -9.27 -13.01
C PHE A 270 1.99 -9.83 -13.63
N PRO A 271 2.14 -11.16 -13.82
CA PRO A 271 3.41 -11.78 -14.25
C PRO A 271 3.91 -11.35 -15.63
N HIS A 272 3.06 -10.79 -16.48
CA HIS A 272 3.41 -10.40 -17.86
C HIS A 272 3.67 -8.90 -18.03
N THR A 273 3.81 -8.13 -16.94
CA THR A 273 4.17 -6.72 -17.08
C THR A 273 5.62 -6.63 -17.58
N SER A 274 5.91 -5.67 -18.47
CA SER A 274 7.23 -5.45 -19.08
C SER A 274 8.37 -5.43 -18.08
N GLU A 275 8.13 -4.87 -16.90
CA GLU A 275 9.06 -4.77 -15.79
C GLU A 275 9.43 -6.16 -15.28
N ILE A 276 8.47 -7.08 -15.12
CA ILE A 276 8.74 -8.47 -14.71
C ILE A 276 9.39 -9.26 -15.84
N ILE A 277 9.02 -9.01 -17.09
CA ILE A 277 9.66 -9.66 -18.25
C ILE A 277 11.13 -9.25 -18.36
N GLN A 278 11.46 -7.98 -18.13
CA GLN A 278 12.86 -7.51 -18.07
C GLN A 278 13.62 -8.14 -16.90
N ILE A 279 12.95 -8.37 -15.77
CA ILE A 279 13.52 -9.03 -14.60
C ILE A 279 13.71 -10.55 -14.84
N SER A 280 12.79 -11.18 -15.57
CA SER A 280 12.77 -12.63 -15.84
C SER A 280 13.48 -13.00 -17.15
N GLY A 281 13.91 -12.01 -17.92
CA GLY A 281 14.32 -12.12 -19.32
C GLY A 281 15.76 -12.55 -19.56
N ASP A 282 16.53 -12.84 -18.49
CA ASP A 282 17.91 -13.31 -18.63
C ASP A 282 18.14 -14.78 -18.23
N ASP A 283 17.13 -15.52 -17.74
CA ASP A 283 17.26 -16.98 -17.61
C ASP A 283 15.89 -17.67 -17.61
N GLY A 284 15.54 -18.25 -18.75
CA GLY A 284 14.44 -19.21 -18.88
C GLY A 284 14.74 -20.48 -18.11
N GLY A 285 14.52 -20.48 -16.79
CA GLY A 285 14.61 -21.66 -15.95
C GLY A 285 15.07 -21.33 -14.54
N SER A 286 14.18 -21.52 -13.57
CA SER A 286 14.51 -21.81 -12.17
C SER A 286 15.81 -21.18 -11.64
N THR A 287 15.90 -19.86 -11.59
CA THR A 287 16.97 -19.18 -10.87
C THR A 287 16.37 -18.54 -9.63
N ASN A 288 16.81 -19.07 -8.48
CA ASN A 288 16.75 -18.39 -7.19
C ASN A 288 17.17 -16.92 -7.35
N PRO A 289 16.66 -16.00 -6.49
CA PRO A 289 17.11 -14.62 -6.51
C PRO A 289 18.63 -14.61 -6.51
N SER A 290 19.22 -14.10 -7.60
CA SER A 290 20.64 -13.82 -7.63
C SER A 290 20.93 -12.92 -6.44
N THR A 291 22.03 -13.21 -5.75
CA THR A 291 22.53 -12.61 -4.51
C THR A 291 22.83 -11.11 -4.61
N ASN A 292 22.32 -10.42 -5.63
CA ASN A 292 22.69 -9.08 -6.06
C ASN A 292 21.49 -8.19 -6.49
N ASN A 293 20.25 -8.55 -6.09
CA ASN A 293 19.07 -7.72 -6.35
C ASN A 293 18.72 -6.86 -5.12
N ASP A 294 18.50 -5.57 -5.34
CA ASP A 294 18.09 -4.59 -4.31
C ASP A 294 16.68 -4.84 -3.72
N TYR A 295 15.96 -5.83 -4.27
CA TYR A 295 14.64 -6.26 -3.82
C TYR A 295 14.44 -7.77 -4.01
N GLU A 296 13.44 -8.31 -3.32
CA GLU A 296 13.06 -9.72 -3.38
C GLU A 296 11.85 -9.92 -4.32
N ALA A 297 11.95 -10.89 -5.24
CA ALA A 297 10.86 -11.24 -6.14
C ALA A 297 10.11 -12.49 -5.62
N LEU A 298 8.80 -12.36 -5.37
CA LEU A 298 7.95 -13.44 -4.85
C LEU A 298 6.92 -13.86 -5.91
N ASN A 299 7.07 -15.10 -6.41
CA ASN A 299 6.13 -15.70 -7.36
C ASN A 299 5.02 -16.46 -6.64
N LEU A 300 3.77 -16.05 -6.85
CA LEU A 300 2.56 -16.72 -6.35
C LEU A 300 1.94 -17.69 -7.35
N SER A 301 2.52 -17.82 -8.53
CA SER A 301 2.16 -18.89 -9.47
C SER A 301 2.78 -20.17 -8.92
N TYR A 302 2.02 -20.97 -8.17
CA TYR A 302 2.49 -22.25 -7.60
C TYR A 302 3.10 -23.13 -8.70
N PRO A 303 4.43 -23.20 -8.87
CA PRO A 303 5.02 -23.94 -9.99
C PRO A 303 5.01 -25.44 -9.69
N TYR A 304 4.98 -25.79 -8.41
CA TYR A 304 5.04 -27.15 -7.91
C TYR A 304 3.82 -27.45 -7.03
N ARG A 305 3.06 -28.48 -7.41
CA ARG A 305 1.85 -28.90 -6.67
C ARG A 305 2.11 -29.25 -5.20
N ARG A 306 3.34 -29.68 -4.86
CA ARG A 306 3.72 -30.10 -3.49
C ARG A 306 3.64 -28.99 -2.45
N SER A 307 4.07 -27.76 -2.77
CA SER A 307 4.01 -26.63 -1.82
C SER A 307 2.57 -26.12 -1.60
N ALA A 308 1.65 -26.44 -2.51
CA ALA A 308 0.24 -26.12 -2.31
C ALA A 308 -0.48 -27.06 -1.33
N PHE A 309 0.04 -28.28 -1.08
CA PHE A 309 -0.65 -29.25 -0.22
C PHE A 309 -0.80 -28.76 1.21
N ALA A 310 0.29 -28.27 1.83
CA ALA A 310 0.23 -27.77 3.20
C ALA A 310 -0.77 -26.61 3.34
N PHE A 311 -0.81 -25.69 2.36
CA PHE A 311 -1.80 -24.62 2.33
C PHE A 311 -3.23 -25.17 2.19
N CYS A 312 -3.46 -26.10 1.27
CA CYS A 312 -4.77 -26.72 1.06
C CYS A 312 -5.26 -27.51 2.28
N GLU A 313 -4.37 -28.23 2.97
CA GLU A 313 -4.68 -28.96 4.21
C GLU A 313 -5.07 -28.00 5.34
N ASN A 314 -4.30 -26.92 5.52
CA ASN A 314 -4.61 -25.87 6.49
C ASN A 314 -5.95 -25.19 6.16
N LEU A 315 -6.21 -24.93 4.87
CA LEU A 315 -7.47 -24.35 4.40
C LEU A 315 -8.66 -25.28 4.66
N LEU A 316 -8.55 -26.55 4.28
CA LEU A 316 -9.60 -27.53 4.52
C LEU A 316 -9.88 -27.68 6.01
N SER A 317 -8.84 -27.76 6.84
CA SER A 317 -8.97 -27.86 8.29
C SER A 317 -9.70 -26.65 8.88
N ALA A 318 -9.31 -25.44 8.49
CA ALA A 318 -9.97 -24.21 8.91
C ALA A 318 -11.45 -24.15 8.48
N MET A 319 -11.77 -24.59 7.26
CA MET A 319 -13.16 -24.65 6.77
C MET A 319 -14.00 -25.67 7.56
N VAL A 320 -13.43 -26.84 7.90
CA VAL A 320 -14.13 -27.87 8.69
C VAL A 320 -14.38 -27.39 10.12
N GLU A 321 -13.39 -26.77 10.76
CA GLU A 321 -13.52 -26.17 12.09
C GLU A 321 -14.60 -25.08 12.11
N ALA A 322 -14.61 -24.19 11.11
CA ALA A 322 -15.63 -23.16 10.97
C ALA A 322 -17.04 -23.74 10.75
N GLY A 323 -17.15 -24.87 10.05
CA GLY A 323 -18.39 -25.62 9.86
C GLY A 323 -18.87 -26.39 11.11
N GLY A 324 -18.09 -26.41 12.19
CA GLY A 324 -18.40 -27.14 13.42
C GLY A 324 -18.07 -28.64 13.38
N GLY A 325 -17.33 -29.09 12.36
CA GLY A 325 -16.75 -30.43 12.32
C GLY A 325 -15.43 -30.47 13.07
N ARG A 326 -15.14 -31.59 13.75
CA ARG A 326 -13.76 -31.95 14.13
C ARG A 326 -13.30 -33.04 13.16
N LEU A 327 -12.12 -32.85 12.55
CA LEU A 327 -11.39 -33.94 11.88
C LEU A 327 -10.78 -34.88 12.94
#